data_AF-A0A3A9SA63-F1
#
_entry.id   AF-A0A3A9SA63-F1
#
_cell.length_a   1.000
_cell.length_b   1.000
_cell.length_c   1.000
_cell.angle_alpha   90.00
_cell.angle_beta   90.00
_cell.angle_gamma   90.00
#
_symmetry.space_group_name_H-M   'P 1'
#
loop_
_entity.id
_entity.type
_entity.pdbx_description
1 polymer ?
#
loop_
_entity_poly.entity_id
_entity_poly.type
_entity_poly.pdbx_seq_one_letter_code
_entity_poly.pdbx_strand_id
1 'polypeptide(L)'
;MDANSYEHPWWDDRTAFSPQKEATNSYDEKIFATPKSIYEYFDSKLYGCEEYKKKMSVAIWSSIHRNTKTNFLVIGESGCGKTELARILRDIYPNTVIYDASNASPKSFRGNNSLTDCLLNVDASQKPWVFIDEFDKCITKGSEVGSMMAAEILKLAEGAQVFVGEEKQRKLVDTSLVNFVFLGTFAELKKERETSIGFGSKDSSLSKDSPITKEELIESDALSNEFLGRINGGIIQLPSMNTETAMKILKDTRYSPISKLEKQYGVSITLSPEQLEKLANITPEYGVRGIYSELHEKICDALFENSETSSIQI
;
A
#
# COMPACT_ATOMS: atom_id res chain seq x y z
N MET A 1 7.78 -9.28 -32.02
CA MET A 1 6.43 -9.21 -31.44
C MET A 1 6.63 -9.36 -29.95
N ASP A 2 6.94 -8.25 -29.30
CA ASP A 2 7.23 -8.23 -27.87
C ASP A 2 5.92 -8.44 -27.12
N ALA A 3 5.91 -9.42 -26.22
CA ALA A 3 4.77 -9.69 -25.37
C ALA A 3 4.54 -8.46 -24.48
N ASN A 4 3.45 -7.74 -24.78
CA ASN A 4 2.94 -6.60 -24.04
C ASN A 4 2.99 -6.88 -22.52
N SER A 5 3.88 -6.15 -21.84
CA SER A 5 3.72 -5.84 -20.43
C SER A 5 2.49 -4.97 -20.30
N TYR A 6 1.33 -5.57 -20.05
CA TYR A 6 0.17 -4.81 -19.60
C TYR A 6 0.55 -4.19 -18.25
N GLU A 7 0.99 -2.92 -18.26
CA GLU A 7 1.05 -2.10 -17.07
C GLU A 7 -0.37 -2.01 -16.54
N HIS A 8 -0.60 -2.63 -15.38
CA HIS A 8 -1.91 -2.61 -14.74
C HIS A 8 -2.30 -1.16 -14.43
N PRO A 9 -3.61 -0.86 -14.48
CA PRO A 9 -4.17 0.36 -13.93
C PRO A 9 -3.49 0.89 -12.66
N TRP A 10 -2.85 2.06 -12.72
CA TRP A 10 -2.23 2.67 -11.52
C TRP A 10 -3.24 2.96 -10.40
N TRP A 11 -4.55 2.94 -10.70
CA TRP A 11 -5.68 3.16 -9.80
C TRP A 11 -6.33 1.88 -9.27
N ASP A 12 -6.01 0.70 -9.81
CA ASP A 12 -6.57 -0.57 -9.34
C ASP A 12 -5.59 -1.24 -8.37
N ASP A 13 -6.00 -1.32 -7.11
CA ASP A 13 -5.20 -1.93 -6.04
C ASP A 13 -5.38 -3.46 -6.01
N ARG A 14 -6.34 -4.01 -6.76
CA ARG A 14 -6.75 -5.44 -6.71
C ARG A 14 -5.99 -6.36 -7.65
N THR A 15 -5.13 -5.81 -8.50
CA THR A 15 -4.51 -6.55 -9.62
C THR A 15 -2.99 -6.59 -9.50
N ALA A 16 -2.47 -7.10 -8.37
CA ALA A 16 -1.06 -7.42 -8.25
C ALA A 16 -0.75 -8.87 -8.66
N PHE A 17 -1.10 -9.23 -9.89
CA PHE A 17 -0.42 -10.33 -10.59
C PHE A 17 0.24 -9.75 -11.84
N SER A 18 1.49 -9.32 -11.67
CA SER A 18 2.36 -9.10 -12.82
C SER A 18 3.25 -10.33 -12.94
N PRO A 19 3.18 -11.09 -14.05
CA PRO A 19 4.17 -12.13 -14.30
C PRO A 19 5.53 -11.44 -14.44
N GLN A 20 6.45 -11.69 -13.51
CA GLN A 20 7.76 -11.06 -13.56
C GLN A 20 8.61 -11.68 -14.68
N LYS A 21 9.20 -10.79 -15.49
CA LYS A 21 10.49 -11.02 -16.16
C LYS A 21 11.48 -11.55 -15.13
N GLU A 22 12.34 -12.49 -15.54
CA GLU A 22 13.40 -13.09 -14.72
C GLU A 22 14.04 -12.06 -13.78
N ALA A 23 14.09 -12.38 -12.49
CA ALA A 23 14.63 -11.52 -11.44
C ALA A 23 16.11 -11.23 -11.71
N THR A 24 16.38 -10.14 -12.41
CA THR A 24 17.73 -9.58 -12.54
C THR A 24 18.03 -8.70 -11.33
N ASN A 25 19.24 -8.80 -10.76
CA ASN A 25 19.78 -7.96 -9.66
C ASN A 25 19.87 -6.45 -9.97
N SER A 26 19.17 -5.96 -10.99
CA SER A 26 19.24 -4.59 -11.46
C SER A 26 18.27 -3.70 -10.69
N TYR A 27 18.62 -3.32 -9.47
CA TYR A 27 18.08 -2.10 -8.85
C TYR A 27 19.08 -0.95 -9.04
N ASP A 28 18.60 0.29 -9.11
CA ASP A 28 19.45 1.46 -9.38
C ASP A 28 20.40 1.74 -8.20
N GLU A 29 21.66 1.32 -8.32
CA GLU A 29 22.68 1.47 -7.27
C GLU A 29 22.81 2.90 -6.73
N LYS A 30 22.55 3.92 -7.55
CA LYS A 30 22.63 5.32 -7.11
C LYS A 30 21.50 5.68 -6.17
N ILE A 31 20.27 5.24 -6.47
CA ILE A 31 19.13 5.50 -5.60
C ILE A 31 19.35 4.87 -4.23
N PHE A 32 19.77 3.60 -4.21
CA PHE A 32 19.94 2.84 -2.98
C PHE A 32 21.24 3.12 -2.22
N ALA A 33 22.13 3.99 -2.71
CA ALA A 33 23.42 4.28 -2.07
C ALA A 33 23.28 4.81 -0.62
N THR A 34 22.26 5.64 -0.35
CA THR A 34 22.01 6.21 0.98
C THR A 34 20.51 6.24 1.30
N PRO A 35 20.11 6.28 2.60
CA PRO A 35 18.71 6.52 2.95
C PRO A 35 18.17 7.84 2.40
N LYS A 36 19.02 8.86 2.25
CA LYS A 36 18.61 10.17 1.75
C LYS A 36 18.24 10.12 0.26
N SER A 37 19.01 9.42 -0.56
CA SER A 37 18.74 9.27 -2.00
C SER A 37 17.48 8.43 -2.26
N ILE A 38 17.20 7.41 -1.44
CA ILE A 38 15.91 6.68 -1.50
C ILE A 38 14.76 7.62 -1.13
N TYR A 39 14.92 8.44 -0.08
CA TYR A 39 13.92 9.41 0.34
C TYR A 39 13.63 10.43 -0.78
N GLU A 40 14.65 10.98 -1.42
CA GLU A 40 14.51 11.95 -2.52
C GLU A 40 13.76 11.34 -3.71
N TYR A 41 14.02 10.06 -4.02
CA TYR A 41 13.25 9.34 -5.04
C TYR A 41 11.76 9.22 -4.65
N PHE A 42 11.46 8.79 -3.41
CA PHE A 42 10.08 8.75 -2.94
C PHE A 42 9.42 10.13 -2.94
N ASP A 43 10.13 11.16 -2.49
CA ASP A 43 9.64 12.54 -2.40
C ASP A 43 9.34 13.13 -3.77
N SER A 44 10.02 12.67 -4.83
CA SER A 44 9.74 13.08 -6.21
C SER A 44 8.44 12.51 -6.78
N LYS A 45 7.86 11.48 -6.14
CA LYS A 45 6.69 10.73 -6.65
C LYS A 45 5.52 10.64 -5.67
N LEU A 46 5.76 10.80 -4.36
CA LEU A 46 4.75 10.72 -3.31
C LEU A 46 4.69 12.03 -2.52
N TYR A 47 3.60 12.77 -2.71
CA TYR A 47 3.31 13.97 -1.94
C TYR A 47 3.04 13.63 -0.48
N GLY A 48 3.64 14.38 0.44
CA GLY A 48 3.45 14.19 1.88
C GLY A 48 3.98 12.85 2.39
N CYS A 49 3.47 12.40 3.55
CA CYS A 49 3.87 11.15 4.20
C CYS A 49 5.36 11.12 4.61
N GLU A 50 5.87 12.23 5.14
CA GLU A 50 7.30 12.47 5.40
C GLU A 50 7.91 11.40 6.31
N GLU A 51 7.19 11.04 7.37
CA GLU A 51 7.62 10.00 8.30
C GLU A 51 7.68 8.62 7.62
N TYR A 52 6.69 8.30 6.78
CA TYR A 52 6.63 7.04 6.05
C TYR A 52 7.80 6.91 5.08
N LYS A 53 8.02 7.93 4.23
CA LYS A 53 9.15 7.98 3.31
C LYS A 53 10.48 7.86 4.05
N LYS A 54 10.66 8.60 5.15
CA LYS A 54 11.92 8.61 5.92
C LYS A 54 12.22 7.26 6.56
N LYS A 55 11.26 6.68 7.28
CA LYS A 55 11.45 5.39 7.95
C LYS A 55 11.66 4.25 6.96
N MET A 56 10.86 4.21 5.89
CA MET A 56 11.03 3.23 4.82
C MET A 56 12.40 3.34 4.15
N SER A 57 12.87 4.55 3.86
CA SER A 57 14.17 4.76 3.23
C SER A 57 15.34 4.22 4.07
N VAL A 58 15.31 4.44 5.39
CA VAL A 58 16.32 3.90 6.31
C VAL A 58 16.25 2.38 6.37
N ALA A 59 15.04 1.81 6.41
CA ALA A 59 14.84 0.38 6.52
C ALA A 59 15.23 -0.37 5.24
N ILE A 60 14.86 0.15 4.07
CA ILE A 60 15.26 -0.40 2.76
C ILE A 60 16.78 -0.38 2.62
N TRP A 61 17.41 0.76 2.92
CA TRP A 61 18.87 0.87 2.88
C TRP A 61 19.54 -0.14 3.82
N SER A 62 19.04 -0.27 5.06
CA SER A 62 19.60 -1.21 6.06
C SER A 62 19.36 -2.67 5.68
N SER A 63 18.23 -2.98 5.05
CA SER A 63 17.93 -4.32 4.54
C SER A 63 18.95 -4.74 3.47
N ILE A 64 19.24 -3.85 2.51
CA ILE A 64 20.20 -4.08 1.42
C ILE A 64 21.64 -4.15 1.95
N HIS A 65 22.06 -3.20 2.78
CA HIS A 65 23.48 -3.03 3.15
C HIS A 65 23.88 -3.74 4.44
N ARG A 66 22.92 -4.06 5.30
CA ARG A 66 23.17 -4.62 6.65
C ARG A 66 22.39 -5.89 6.94
N ASN A 67 21.66 -6.44 5.96
CA ASN A 67 20.83 -7.62 6.14
C ASN A 67 19.85 -7.45 7.33
N THR A 68 19.32 -6.24 7.54
CA THR A 68 18.42 -5.96 8.66
C THR A 68 16.97 -6.15 8.25
N LYS A 69 16.28 -7.11 8.88
CA LYS A 69 14.83 -7.30 8.73
C LYS A 69 14.08 -6.22 9.51
N THR A 70 13.22 -5.49 8.80
CA THR A 70 12.36 -4.47 9.41
C THR A 70 10.91 -4.70 9.01
N ASN A 71 10.01 -4.74 9.98
CA ASN A 71 8.57 -4.82 9.74
C ASN A 71 7.88 -3.54 10.22
N PHE A 72 6.90 -3.07 9.45
CA PHE A 72 6.12 -1.86 9.72
C PHE A 72 4.63 -2.17 9.80
N LEU A 73 3.93 -1.37 10.62
CA LEU A 73 2.48 -1.24 10.55
C LEU A 73 2.17 0.18 10.08
N VAL A 74 1.49 0.32 8.95
CA VAL A 74 1.08 1.61 8.38
C VAL A 74 -0.43 1.72 8.44
N ILE A 75 -0.90 2.69 9.21
CA ILE A 75 -2.31 2.95 9.44
C ILE A 75 -2.70 4.22 8.69
N GLY A 76 -3.83 4.18 8.00
CA GLY A 76 -4.34 5.37 7.31
C GLY A 76 -5.63 5.08 6.56
N GLU A 77 -6.38 6.12 6.25
CA GLU A 77 -7.63 6.02 5.51
C GLU A 77 -7.42 5.59 4.05
N SER A 78 -8.50 5.22 3.38
CA SER A 78 -8.46 4.95 1.95
C SER A 78 -7.95 6.18 1.19
N GLY A 79 -7.06 5.98 0.22
CA GLY A 79 -6.57 7.07 -0.62
C GLY A 79 -5.48 7.98 -0.01
N CYS A 80 -4.98 7.72 1.21
CA CYS A 80 -3.89 8.53 1.80
C CYS A 80 -2.46 8.13 1.36
N GLY A 81 -2.31 7.18 0.43
CA GLY A 81 -1.01 6.81 -0.14
C GLY A 81 -0.30 5.61 0.51
N LYS A 82 -0.97 4.82 1.37
CA LYS A 82 -0.41 3.60 2.00
C LYS A 82 0.27 2.67 0.99
N THR A 83 -0.47 2.30 -0.06
CA THR A 83 -0.07 1.35 -1.11
C THR A 83 0.78 2.02 -2.19
N GLU A 84 0.68 3.35 -2.34
CA GLU A 84 1.39 4.09 -3.38
C GLU A 84 2.90 4.06 -3.19
N LEU A 85 3.40 4.13 -1.95
CA LEU A 85 4.84 3.97 -1.69
C LEU A 85 5.37 2.63 -2.19
N ALA A 86 4.59 1.55 -2.03
CA ALA A 86 4.96 0.22 -2.48
C ALA A 86 5.03 0.14 -4.01
N ARG A 87 4.11 0.80 -4.71
CA ARG A 87 4.12 0.92 -6.18
C ARG A 87 5.37 1.66 -6.65
N ILE A 88 5.67 2.79 -6.03
CA ILE A 88 6.86 3.60 -6.35
C ILE A 88 8.15 2.80 -6.10
N LEU A 89 8.21 2.02 -5.01
CA LEU A 89 9.35 1.16 -4.72
C LEU A 89 9.50 0.05 -5.76
N ARG A 90 8.39 -0.57 -6.20
CA ARG A 90 8.40 -1.63 -7.21
C ARG A 90 9.05 -1.20 -8.53
N ASP A 91 8.91 0.07 -8.92
CA ASP A 91 9.55 0.63 -10.13
C ASP A 91 11.09 0.51 -10.11
N ILE A 92 11.70 0.53 -8.92
CA ILE A 92 13.16 0.56 -8.75
C ILE A 92 13.71 -0.63 -7.97
N TYR A 93 12.85 -1.42 -7.34
CA TYR A 93 13.19 -2.61 -6.57
C TYR A 93 12.28 -3.77 -6.98
N PRO A 94 12.69 -4.58 -7.97
CA PRO A 94 11.86 -5.64 -8.53
C PRO A 94 11.35 -6.63 -7.49
N ASN A 95 12.09 -6.89 -6.41
CA ASN A 95 11.69 -7.81 -5.34
C ASN A 95 10.71 -7.18 -4.33
N THR A 96 9.74 -6.40 -4.84
CA THR A 96 8.68 -5.73 -4.08
C THR A 96 7.31 -6.33 -4.43
N VAL A 97 6.70 -7.02 -3.49
CA VAL A 97 5.37 -7.61 -3.62
C VAL A 97 4.35 -6.76 -2.89
N ILE A 98 3.19 -6.58 -3.51
CA ILE A 98 2.00 -6.00 -2.87
C ILE A 98 0.97 -7.12 -2.94
N TYR A 99 0.41 -7.49 -1.80
CA TYR A 99 -0.52 -8.59 -1.66
C TYR A 99 -1.76 -8.08 -0.92
N ASP A 100 -2.91 -8.19 -1.57
CA ASP A 100 -4.21 -7.86 -0.98
C ASP A 100 -4.66 -9.02 -0.07
N ALA A 101 -4.69 -8.78 1.25
CA ALA A 101 -5.11 -9.76 2.24
C ALA A 101 -6.63 -9.81 2.46
N SER A 102 -7.38 -8.88 1.86
CA SER A 102 -8.71 -9.08 1.26
C SER A 102 -9.48 -10.32 1.71
N ASN A 103 -9.19 -11.37 0.96
CA ASN A 103 -9.82 -12.67 0.99
C ASN A 103 -8.79 -13.76 1.28
N ALA A 104 -7.67 -13.40 1.89
CA ALA A 104 -6.65 -14.36 2.27
C ALA A 104 -7.19 -15.28 3.37
N SER A 105 -6.68 -16.51 3.39
CA SER A 105 -7.03 -17.50 4.41
C SER A 105 -5.77 -18.19 4.94
N PRO A 106 -5.85 -18.77 6.17
CA PRO A 106 -4.74 -19.54 6.70
C PRO A 106 -4.45 -20.72 5.78
N LYS A 107 -3.18 -21.09 5.65
CA LYS A 107 -2.77 -22.18 4.73
C LYS A 107 -3.47 -23.52 4.98
N SER A 108 -3.99 -23.74 6.18
CA SER A 108 -4.75 -24.94 6.54
C SER A 108 -6.14 -25.03 5.87
N PHE A 109 -6.66 -23.95 5.31
CA PHE A 109 -7.94 -23.93 4.59
C PHE A 109 -7.71 -24.25 3.11
N ARG A 110 -8.21 -25.41 2.64
CA ARG A 110 -8.09 -25.83 1.23
C ARG A 110 -9.03 -25.00 0.33
N GLY A 111 -8.52 -24.57 -0.83
CA GLY A 111 -9.33 -23.98 -1.91
C GLY A 111 -9.42 -22.45 -1.94
N ASN A 112 -8.75 -21.75 -1.03
CA ASN A 112 -8.73 -20.28 -0.94
C ASN A 112 -7.31 -19.73 -1.14
N ASN A 113 -7.20 -18.44 -1.46
CA ASN A 113 -5.92 -17.74 -1.55
C ASN A 113 -5.19 -17.82 -0.20
N SER A 114 -4.01 -18.44 -0.19
CA SER A 114 -3.21 -18.56 1.02
C SER A 114 -2.46 -17.26 1.25
N LEU A 115 -2.36 -16.82 2.51
CA LEU A 115 -1.48 -15.72 2.89
C LEU A 115 -0.04 -15.93 2.37
N THR A 116 0.45 -17.18 2.39
CA THR A 116 1.81 -17.51 1.92
C THR A 116 2.00 -17.32 0.42
N ASP A 117 0.92 -17.11 -0.35
CA ASP A 117 1.00 -16.84 -1.78
C ASP A 117 1.68 -15.49 -2.07
N CYS A 118 1.72 -14.57 -1.10
CA CYS A 118 2.54 -13.35 -1.19
C CYS A 118 4.04 -13.63 -1.37
N LEU A 119 4.50 -14.86 -1.10
CA LEU A 119 5.88 -15.30 -1.23
C LEU A 119 6.14 -16.17 -2.47
N LEU A 120 5.13 -16.44 -3.30
CA LEU A 120 5.29 -17.28 -4.51
C LEU A 120 6.35 -16.74 -5.46
N ASN A 121 6.38 -15.41 -5.61
CA ASN A 121 7.27 -14.73 -6.56
C ASN A 121 8.43 -14.00 -5.89
N VAL A 122 8.62 -14.14 -4.56
CA VAL A 122 9.78 -13.52 -3.90
C VAL A 122 11.04 -14.35 -4.09
N ASP A 123 12.15 -13.66 -4.30
CA ASP A 123 13.49 -14.22 -4.10
C ASP A 123 13.96 -13.85 -2.69
N ALA A 124 13.94 -14.82 -1.78
CA ALA A 124 14.35 -14.60 -0.39
C ALA A 124 15.84 -14.23 -0.24
N SER A 125 16.69 -14.55 -1.22
CA SER A 125 18.10 -14.15 -1.21
C SER A 125 18.26 -12.63 -1.42
N GLN A 126 17.29 -12.01 -2.10
CA GLN A 126 17.31 -10.61 -2.52
C GLN A 126 16.46 -9.68 -1.63
N LYS A 127 16.40 -9.95 -0.32
CA LYS A 127 15.80 -9.05 0.70
C LYS A 127 14.43 -8.46 0.33
N PRO A 128 13.44 -9.31 0.03
CA PRO A 128 12.16 -8.87 -0.50
C PRO A 128 11.43 -7.91 0.46
N TRP A 129 10.63 -7.04 -0.14
CA TRP A 129 9.67 -6.19 0.55
C TRP A 129 8.27 -6.65 0.21
N VAL A 130 7.52 -7.13 1.21
CA VAL A 130 6.16 -7.63 1.05
C VAL A 130 5.20 -6.68 1.77
N PHE A 131 4.40 -5.95 0.99
CA PHE A 131 3.34 -5.10 1.48
C PHE A 131 2.05 -5.92 1.53
N ILE A 132 1.49 -6.07 2.73
CA ILE A 132 0.22 -6.77 2.96
C ILE A 132 -0.85 -5.71 3.10
N ASP A 133 -1.60 -5.47 2.02
CA ASP A 133 -2.69 -4.51 1.97
C ASP A 133 -3.98 -5.09 2.53
N GLU A 134 -4.88 -4.22 2.99
CA GLU A 134 -6.11 -4.60 3.70
C GLU A 134 -5.85 -5.59 4.86
N PHE A 135 -4.70 -5.44 5.54
CA PHE A 135 -4.28 -6.32 6.62
C PHE A 135 -5.33 -6.42 7.73
N ASP A 136 -5.97 -5.30 8.08
CA ASP A 136 -7.03 -5.23 9.11
C ASP A 136 -8.28 -6.05 8.78
N LYS A 137 -8.48 -6.44 7.50
CA LYS A 137 -9.61 -7.28 7.08
C LYS A 137 -9.37 -8.77 7.31
N CYS A 138 -8.13 -9.22 7.22
CA CYS A 138 -7.80 -10.65 7.38
C CYS A 138 -7.64 -11.08 8.85
N ILE A 139 -7.43 -10.12 9.77
CA ILE A 139 -7.36 -10.33 11.21
C ILE A 139 -8.73 -10.06 11.86
N THR A 140 -9.71 -10.93 11.57
CA THR A 140 -11.06 -10.74 12.11
C THR A 140 -11.10 -11.00 13.62
N LYS A 141 -11.45 -9.96 14.40
CA LYS A 141 -11.62 -10.03 15.87
C LYS A 141 -12.49 -11.22 16.28
N GLY A 142 -12.04 -11.98 17.27
CA GLY A 142 -12.82 -13.05 17.91
C GLY A 142 -13.13 -14.29 17.06
N SER A 143 -12.63 -14.37 15.82
CA SER A 143 -12.79 -15.55 14.98
C SER A 143 -11.57 -16.48 15.09
N GLU A 144 -11.82 -17.79 15.00
CA GLU A 144 -10.74 -18.79 14.93
C GLU A 144 -9.85 -18.55 13.71
N VAL A 145 -10.44 -18.23 12.56
CA VAL A 145 -9.72 -17.94 11.31
C VAL A 145 -8.79 -16.74 11.46
N GLY A 146 -9.26 -15.63 12.04
CA GLY A 146 -8.44 -14.44 12.29
C GLY A 146 -7.29 -14.72 13.26
N SER A 147 -7.52 -15.55 14.28
CA SER A 147 -6.46 -15.96 15.22
C SER A 147 -5.40 -16.82 14.53
N MET A 148 -5.81 -17.73 13.65
CA MET A 148 -4.89 -18.53 12.83
C MET A 148 -4.09 -17.66 11.86
N MET A 149 -4.73 -16.68 11.21
CA MET A 149 -4.07 -15.70 10.35
C MET A 149 -3.01 -14.91 11.11
N ALA A 150 -3.36 -14.36 12.28
CA ALA A 150 -2.43 -13.61 13.11
C ALA A 150 -1.20 -14.46 13.52
N ALA A 151 -1.42 -15.72 13.90
CA ALA A 151 -0.35 -16.65 14.25
C ALA A 151 0.56 -16.99 13.04
N GLU A 152 -0.02 -17.14 11.85
CA GLU A 152 0.74 -17.39 10.62
C GLU A 152 1.58 -16.16 10.25
N ILE A 153 0.99 -14.97 10.27
CA ILE A 153 1.67 -13.70 10.01
C ILE A 153 2.82 -13.49 11.00
N LEU A 154 2.60 -13.78 12.28
CA LEU A 154 3.62 -13.65 13.30
C LEU A 154 4.84 -14.52 13.00
N LYS A 155 4.64 -15.77 12.57
CA LYS A 155 5.72 -16.68 12.15
C LYS A 155 6.50 -16.12 10.95
N LEU A 156 5.78 -15.59 9.95
CA LEU A 156 6.42 -14.96 8.79
C LEU A 156 7.26 -13.72 9.20
N ALA A 157 6.71 -12.89 10.09
CA ALA A 157 7.34 -11.69 10.62
C ALA A 157 8.52 -12.00 11.57
N GLU A 158 8.60 -13.18 12.19
CA GLU A 158 9.76 -13.67 12.95
C GLU A 158 10.92 -14.03 12.04
N GLY A 159 10.62 -14.76 10.98
CA GLY A 159 11.60 -15.57 10.27
C GLY A 159 11.31 -17.05 10.48
N ALA A 160 10.80 -17.69 9.44
CA ALA A 160 10.49 -19.11 9.44
C ALA A 160 10.78 -19.68 8.05
N GLN A 161 11.04 -20.99 8.01
CA GLN A 161 11.03 -21.73 6.75
C GLN A 161 9.60 -22.19 6.47
N VAL A 162 9.00 -21.62 5.42
CA VAL A 162 7.60 -21.89 5.04
C VAL A 162 7.52 -22.45 3.63
N PHE A 163 6.70 -23.48 3.46
CA PHE A 163 6.35 -23.94 2.12
C PHE A 163 5.35 -22.95 1.52
N VAL A 164 5.50 -22.62 0.24
CA VAL A 164 4.60 -21.71 -0.50
C VAL A 164 4.20 -22.40 -1.80
N GLY A 165 2.99 -22.13 -2.30
CA GLY A 165 2.46 -22.75 -3.51
C GLY A 165 1.99 -24.20 -3.38
N GLU A 166 1.30 -24.66 -4.43
CA GLU A 166 0.75 -26.00 -4.55
C GLU A 166 1.50 -26.84 -5.59
N GLU A 167 1.47 -28.17 -5.41
CA GLU A 167 2.00 -29.17 -6.34
C GLU A 167 3.36 -28.81 -6.98
N LYS A 168 3.35 -28.40 -8.25
CA LYS A 168 4.53 -28.13 -9.08
C LYS A 168 5.22 -26.80 -8.76
N GLN A 169 4.54 -25.88 -8.09
CA GLN A 169 5.10 -24.58 -7.67
C GLN A 169 5.55 -24.58 -6.20
N ARG A 170 5.45 -25.73 -5.52
CA ARG A 170 5.82 -25.82 -4.11
C ARG A 170 7.32 -25.54 -3.92
N LYS A 171 7.64 -24.45 -3.23
CA LYS A 171 9.02 -24.11 -2.83
C LYS A 171 9.10 -23.81 -1.33
N LEU A 172 10.29 -23.99 -0.76
CA LEU A 172 10.58 -23.62 0.62
C LEU A 172 11.19 -22.22 0.62
N VAL A 173 10.62 -21.30 1.39
CA VAL A 173 11.07 -19.91 1.51
C VAL A 173 11.48 -19.64 2.94
N ASP A 174 12.68 -19.10 3.13
CA ASP A 174 13.15 -18.59 4.41
C ASP A 174 12.77 -17.11 4.55
N THR A 175 11.97 -16.78 5.58
CA THR A 175 11.50 -15.42 5.81
C THR A 175 12.37 -14.58 6.74
N SER A 176 13.53 -15.08 7.19
CA SER A 176 14.41 -14.36 8.12
C SER A 176 14.92 -13.01 7.59
N LEU A 177 14.88 -12.79 6.26
CA LEU A 177 15.28 -11.53 5.61
C LEU A 177 14.20 -10.95 4.68
N VAL A 178 12.97 -11.46 4.79
CA VAL A 178 11.78 -10.89 4.14
C VAL A 178 11.25 -9.76 5.02
N ASN A 179 11.09 -8.55 4.47
CA ASN A 179 10.58 -7.38 5.18
C ASN A 179 9.08 -7.26 4.95
N PHE A 180 8.29 -7.07 6.01
CA PHE A 180 6.84 -6.98 5.91
C PHE A 180 6.33 -5.57 6.24
N VAL A 181 5.45 -5.03 5.41
CA VAL A 181 4.75 -3.78 5.66
C VAL A 181 3.25 -4.06 5.68
N PHE A 182 2.66 -4.03 6.86
CA PHE A 182 1.23 -4.27 7.04
C PHE A 182 0.47 -2.96 6.87
N LEU A 183 -0.42 -2.87 5.88
CA LEU A 183 -1.20 -1.69 5.58
C LEU A 183 -2.65 -1.92 6.02
N GLY A 184 -3.21 -1.01 6.80
CA GLY A 184 -4.59 -1.14 7.25
C GLY A 184 -5.28 0.17 7.54
N THR A 185 -6.61 0.15 7.54
CA THR A 185 -7.43 1.33 7.87
C THR A 185 -7.75 1.41 9.36
N PHE A 186 -7.96 0.25 10.00
CA PHE A 186 -8.45 0.13 11.37
C PHE A 186 -9.72 0.97 11.60
N ALA A 187 -10.60 1.01 10.59
CA ALA A 187 -11.79 1.85 10.59
C ALA A 187 -12.76 1.55 11.75
N GLU A 188 -12.79 0.30 12.24
CA GLU A 188 -13.62 -0.11 13.38
C GLU A 188 -13.20 0.60 14.68
N LEU A 189 -11.90 0.73 14.93
CA LEU A 189 -11.38 1.43 16.11
C LEU A 189 -11.73 2.92 16.09
N LYS A 190 -11.69 3.53 14.91
CA LYS A 190 -12.13 4.92 14.74
C LYS A 190 -13.63 5.09 14.99
N LYS A 191 -14.46 4.09 14.64
CA LYS A 191 -15.92 4.11 14.93
C LYS A 191 -16.21 3.90 16.42
N GLU A 192 -15.47 3.02 17.09
CA GLU A 192 -15.62 2.80 18.54
C GLU A 192 -15.44 4.11 19.32
N ARG A 193 -14.47 4.97 18.92
CA ARG A 193 -14.29 6.33 19.46
C ARG A 193 -15.50 7.25 19.27
N GLU A 194 -16.24 7.12 18.17
CA GLU A 194 -17.45 7.92 17.95
C GLU A 194 -18.59 7.46 18.88
N THR A 195 -18.71 6.15 19.09
CA THR A 195 -19.77 5.58 19.93
C THR A 195 -19.53 5.79 21.42
N SER A 196 -18.28 5.80 21.88
CA SER A 196 -17.92 6.00 23.29
C SER A 196 -18.18 7.42 23.80
N ILE A 197 -18.43 8.39 22.92
CA ILE A 197 -18.80 9.77 23.25
C ILE A 197 -20.29 9.87 23.66
N GLY A 198 -21.11 8.85 23.39
CA GLY A 198 -22.54 8.81 23.71
C GLY A 198 -22.88 7.97 24.96
N PHE A 199 -23.62 8.58 25.91
CA PHE A 199 -24.18 7.98 27.13
C PHE A 199 -23.17 7.48 28.21
N GLY A 200 -22.70 8.42 29.04
CA GLY A 200 -22.29 8.12 30.43
C GLY A 200 -20.83 7.74 30.70
N SER A 201 -19.92 7.90 29.75
CA SER A 201 -18.50 7.60 29.89
C SER A 201 -17.69 8.81 30.40
N LYS A 202 -16.79 8.57 31.34
CA LYS A 202 -15.77 9.52 31.79
C LYS A 202 -14.69 9.66 30.71
N ASP A 203 -14.41 10.89 30.29
CA ASP A 203 -13.17 11.36 29.67
C ASP A 203 -12.50 10.46 28.61
N SER A 204 -13.14 10.24 27.46
CA SER A 204 -12.39 9.94 26.23
C SER A 204 -12.46 11.15 25.29
N SER A 205 -11.57 12.11 25.51
CA SER A 205 -11.42 13.37 24.75
C SER A 205 -10.66 13.22 23.42
N LEU A 206 -10.43 12.01 22.96
CA LEU A 206 -9.68 11.75 21.72
C LEU A 206 -10.60 11.95 20.51
N SER A 207 -10.22 12.86 19.62
CA SER A 207 -10.92 13.07 18.35
C SER A 207 -10.83 11.81 17.48
N LYS A 208 -11.80 11.62 16.58
CA LYS A 208 -11.78 10.56 15.55
C LYS A 208 -10.48 10.56 14.74
N ASP A 209 -9.93 11.74 14.51
CA ASP A 209 -8.72 11.97 13.72
C ASP A 209 -7.43 11.88 14.54
N SER A 210 -7.53 11.66 15.85
CA SER A 210 -6.34 11.43 16.69
C SER A 210 -5.61 10.17 16.22
N PRO A 211 -4.27 10.12 16.31
CA PRO A 211 -3.54 8.90 16.00
C PRO A 211 -4.01 7.70 16.86
N ILE A 212 -4.10 6.51 16.28
CA ILE A 212 -4.38 5.24 16.98
C ILE A 212 -3.17 4.83 17.79
N THR A 213 -3.31 4.69 19.11
CA THR A 213 -2.19 4.31 19.98
C THR A 213 -1.92 2.82 19.92
N LYS A 214 -0.74 2.41 20.39
CA LYS A 214 -0.40 0.99 20.53
C LYS A 214 -1.33 0.32 21.54
N GLU A 215 -1.65 1.04 22.61
CA GLU A 215 -2.55 0.61 23.68
C GLU A 215 -3.95 0.34 23.15
N GLU A 216 -4.51 1.23 22.33
CA GLU A 216 -5.83 1.03 21.70
C GLU A 216 -5.87 -0.21 20.79
N LEU A 217 -4.81 -0.50 20.04
CA LEU A 217 -4.72 -1.71 19.21
C LEU A 217 -4.77 -3.00 20.04
N ILE A 218 -4.22 -2.96 21.26
CA ILE A 218 -4.18 -4.10 22.19
C ILE A 218 -5.51 -4.22 22.93
N GLU A 219 -6.02 -3.14 23.51
CA GLU A 219 -7.25 -3.13 24.31
C GLU A 219 -8.48 -3.52 23.50
N SER A 220 -8.47 -3.23 22.20
CA SER A 220 -9.54 -3.57 21.28
C SER A 220 -9.43 -4.97 20.67
N ASP A 221 -8.42 -5.77 21.08
CA ASP A 221 -8.04 -7.06 20.51
C ASP A 221 -7.81 -7.02 18.98
N ALA A 222 -7.52 -5.85 18.42
CA ALA A 222 -7.21 -5.71 17.01
C ALA A 222 -5.86 -6.34 16.67
N LEU A 223 -4.86 -6.15 17.53
CA LEU A 223 -3.52 -6.73 17.38
C LEU A 223 -2.95 -7.17 18.73
N SER A 224 -2.35 -8.35 18.75
CA SER A 224 -1.71 -8.87 19.96
C SER A 224 -0.42 -8.09 20.30
N ASN A 225 -0.09 -8.07 21.58
CA ASN A 225 1.16 -7.48 22.07
C ASN A 225 2.39 -8.15 21.43
N GLU A 226 2.29 -9.46 21.17
CA GLU A 226 3.33 -10.25 20.51
C GLU A 226 3.54 -9.78 19.06
N PHE A 227 2.46 -9.59 18.29
CA PHE A 227 2.53 -9.06 16.92
C PHE A 227 3.17 -7.67 16.91
N LEU A 228 2.71 -6.77 17.77
CA LEU A 228 3.26 -5.40 17.86
C LEU A 228 4.72 -5.39 18.29
N GLY A 229 5.17 -6.41 19.04
CA GLY A 229 6.58 -6.65 19.35
C GLY A 229 7.44 -6.98 18.12
N ARG A 230 6.84 -7.44 17.01
CA ARG A 230 7.54 -7.73 15.74
C ARG A 230 7.53 -6.56 14.76
N ILE A 231 6.83 -5.47 15.08
CA ILE A 231 6.81 -4.22 14.31
C ILE A 231 7.98 -3.32 14.74
N ASN A 232 9.20 -3.79 14.47
CA ASN A 232 10.44 -3.11 14.87
C ASN A 232 10.75 -1.83 14.07
N GLY A 233 10.13 -1.64 12.90
CA GLY A 233 10.14 -0.37 12.17
C GLY A 233 9.21 0.70 12.76
N GLY A 234 8.30 0.27 13.64
CA GLY A 234 7.32 1.12 14.30
C GLY A 234 6.00 1.22 13.55
N ILE A 235 5.02 1.82 14.25
CA ILE A 235 3.70 2.13 13.72
C ILE A 235 3.77 3.51 13.09
N ILE A 236 3.30 3.64 11.85
CA ILE A 236 3.29 4.89 11.08
C ILE A 236 1.85 5.22 10.77
N GLN A 237 1.44 6.45 11.03
CA GLN A 237 0.07 6.89 10.77
C GLN A 237 0.09 7.98 9.72
N LEU A 238 -0.58 7.71 8.61
CA LEU A 238 -0.67 8.65 7.50
C LEU A 238 -1.77 9.67 7.78
N PRO A 239 -1.53 10.95 7.47
CA PRO A 239 -2.56 11.98 7.60
C PRO A 239 -3.73 11.69 6.67
N SER A 240 -4.94 12.04 7.11
CA SER A 240 -6.14 11.95 6.27
C SER A 240 -6.04 12.89 5.07
N MET A 241 -6.61 12.46 3.95
CA MET A 241 -6.70 13.27 2.75
C MET A 241 -7.74 14.36 2.95
N ASN A 242 -7.37 15.62 2.71
CA ASN A 242 -8.30 16.76 2.73
C ASN A 242 -8.27 17.51 1.39
N THR A 243 -9.30 18.32 1.14
CA THR A 243 -9.45 19.07 -0.13
C THR A 243 -8.22 19.93 -0.44
N GLU A 244 -7.63 20.58 0.56
CA GLU A 244 -6.44 21.42 0.34
C GLU A 244 -5.24 20.60 -0.14
N THR A 245 -5.03 19.43 0.46
CA THR A 245 -3.98 18.48 0.08
C THR A 245 -4.23 17.90 -1.29
N ALA A 246 -5.48 17.50 -1.59
CA ALA A 246 -5.89 17.03 -2.90
C ALA A 246 -5.64 18.09 -3.98
N MET A 247 -5.95 19.35 -3.69
CA MET A 247 -5.71 20.47 -4.60
C MET A 247 -4.21 20.69 -4.87
N LYS A 248 -3.35 20.53 -3.86
CA LYS A 248 -1.89 20.59 -4.03
C LYS A 248 -1.38 19.43 -4.92
N ILE A 249 -1.89 18.22 -4.70
CA ILE A 249 -1.53 17.03 -5.50
C ILE A 249 -1.97 17.21 -6.95
N LEU A 250 -3.21 17.64 -7.19
CA LEU A 250 -3.76 17.81 -8.54
C LEU A 250 -3.00 18.86 -9.37
N LYS A 251 -2.51 19.92 -8.74
CA LYS A 251 -1.78 21.03 -9.40
C LYS A 251 -0.31 20.73 -9.68
N ASP A 252 0.29 19.81 -8.94
CA ASP A 252 1.70 19.46 -9.10
C ASP A 252 1.85 18.26 -10.04
N THR A 253 2.38 18.48 -11.23
CA THR A 253 2.53 17.46 -12.27
C THR A 253 3.38 16.26 -11.84
N ARG A 254 4.20 16.40 -10.79
CA ARG A 254 5.00 15.28 -10.25
C ARG A 254 4.12 14.26 -9.51
N TYR A 255 3.06 14.74 -8.86
CA TYR A 255 2.20 13.93 -8.00
C TYR A 255 0.82 13.68 -8.60
N SER A 256 0.43 14.50 -9.57
CA SER A 256 -0.92 14.51 -10.09
C SER A 256 -1.27 13.18 -10.76
N PRO A 257 -2.39 12.54 -10.37
CA PRO A 257 -2.89 11.36 -11.08
C PRO A 257 -3.26 11.65 -12.54
N ILE A 258 -3.53 12.92 -12.86
CA ILE A 258 -3.81 13.37 -14.22
C ILE A 258 -2.62 13.06 -15.13
N SER A 259 -1.39 13.32 -14.68
CA SER A 259 -0.19 13.04 -15.47
C SER A 259 0.01 11.56 -15.77
N LYS A 260 -0.48 10.67 -14.91
CA LYS A 260 -0.50 9.23 -15.17
C LYS A 260 -1.56 8.87 -16.23
N LEU A 261 -2.75 9.48 -16.17
CA LEU A 261 -3.80 9.33 -17.18
C LEU A 261 -3.35 9.84 -18.54
N GLU A 262 -2.77 11.03 -18.59
CA GLU A 262 -2.21 11.64 -19.80
C GLU A 262 -1.22 10.70 -20.48
N LYS A 263 -0.28 10.14 -19.70
CA LYS A 263 0.71 9.18 -20.20
C LYS A 263 0.06 7.88 -20.71
N GLN A 264 -0.91 7.35 -19.99
CA GLN A 264 -1.59 6.10 -20.35
C GLN A 264 -2.38 6.23 -21.65
N TYR A 265 -3.12 7.32 -21.81
CA TYR A 265 -3.97 7.55 -22.98
C TYR A 265 -3.25 8.28 -24.12
N GLY A 266 -2.03 8.78 -23.89
CA GLY A 266 -1.27 9.53 -24.88
C GLY A 266 -1.86 10.90 -25.21
N VAL A 267 -2.57 11.51 -24.25
CA VAL A 267 -3.30 12.78 -24.43
C VAL A 267 -2.84 13.81 -23.40
N SER A 268 -3.02 15.09 -23.71
CA SER A 268 -2.91 16.17 -22.71
C SER A 268 -4.29 16.57 -22.19
N ILE A 269 -4.45 16.65 -20.87
CA ILE A 269 -5.71 16.96 -20.21
C ILE A 269 -5.61 18.36 -19.61
N THR A 270 -6.48 19.27 -20.04
CA THR A 270 -6.62 20.59 -19.43
C THR A 270 -7.94 20.66 -18.67
N LEU A 271 -7.86 20.86 -17.35
CA LEU A 271 -9.04 21.02 -16.50
C LEU A 271 -9.34 22.50 -16.29
N SER A 272 -10.62 22.87 -16.39
CA SER A 272 -11.10 24.15 -15.88
C SER A 272 -10.93 24.25 -14.35
N PRO A 273 -10.81 25.47 -13.78
CA PRO A 273 -10.71 25.66 -12.33
C PRO A 273 -11.84 24.99 -11.53
N GLU A 274 -13.06 25.02 -12.07
CA GLU A 274 -14.26 24.41 -11.46
C GLU A 274 -14.14 22.89 -11.40
N GLN A 275 -13.65 22.25 -12.47
CA GLN A 275 -13.43 20.80 -12.48
C GLN A 275 -12.30 20.40 -11.53
N LEU A 276 -11.22 21.19 -11.48
CA LEU A 276 -10.13 20.95 -10.55
C LEU A 276 -10.61 20.99 -9.09
N GLU A 277 -11.46 21.97 -8.75
CA GLU A 277 -12.08 22.08 -7.43
C GLU A 277 -13.06 20.93 -7.15
N LYS A 278 -13.88 20.54 -8.14
CA LYS A 278 -14.78 19.37 -8.04
C LYS A 278 -13.98 18.11 -7.70
N LEU A 279 -12.89 17.84 -8.42
CA LEU A 279 -12.02 16.69 -8.18
C LEU A 279 -11.38 16.75 -6.79
N ALA A 280 -10.88 17.92 -6.38
CA ALA A 280 -10.30 18.11 -5.05
C ALA A 280 -11.32 17.82 -3.94
N ASN A 281 -12.59 18.19 -4.11
CA ASN A 281 -13.66 18.00 -3.12
C ASN A 281 -14.08 16.55 -2.94
N ILE A 282 -14.06 15.73 -4.00
CA ILE A 282 -14.41 14.30 -3.90
C ILE A 282 -13.24 13.42 -3.41
N THR A 283 -12.00 13.91 -3.53
CA THR A 283 -10.79 13.14 -3.23
C THR A 283 -10.68 12.68 -1.76
N PRO A 284 -11.09 13.46 -0.74
CA PRO A 284 -11.12 12.98 0.64
C PRO A 284 -11.97 11.73 0.86
N GLU A 285 -13.09 11.61 0.15
CA GLU A 285 -14.05 10.52 0.32
C GLU A 285 -13.68 9.30 -0.54
N TYR A 286 -13.35 9.53 -1.81
CA TYR A 286 -13.12 8.47 -2.79
C TYR A 286 -11.65 8.20 -3.08
N GLY A 287 -10.75 8.94 -2.43
CA GLY A 287 -9.33 8.95 -2.74
C GLY A 287 -9.05 9.35 -4.18
N VAL A 288 -7.85 9.02 -4.63
CA VAL A 288 -7.43 9.25 -6.02
C VAL A 288 -8.23 8.42 -7.03
N ARG A 289 -8.87 7.31 -6.59
CA ARG A 289 -9.74 6.51 -7.45
C ARG A 289 -10.96 7.31 -7.95
N GLY A 290 -11.50 8.22 -7.13
CA GLY A 290 -12.57 9.13 -7.56
C GLY A 290 -12.14 10.03 -8.73
N ILE A 291 -10.89 10.48 -8.74
CA ILE A 291 -10.33 11.28 -9.84
C ILE A 291 -10.28 10.46 -11.14
N TYR A 292 -9.84 9.20 -11.06
CA TYR A 292 -9.82 8.32 -12.22
C TYR A 292 -11.23 8.15 -12.80
N SER A 293 -12.22 7.79 -11.98
CA SER A 293 -13.58 7.54 -12.45
C SER A 293 -14.20 8.75 -13.17
N GLU A 294 -14.03 9.95 -12.61
CA GLU A 294 -14.57 11.20 -13.20
C GLU A 294 -13.89 11.59 -14.52
N LEU A 295 -12.59 11.35 -14.64
CA LEU A 295 -11.84 11.71 -15.85
C LEU A 295 -11.93 10.64 -16.92
N HIS A 296 -11.99 9.37 -16.54
CA HIS A 296 -12.00 8.24 -17.45
C HIS A 296 -13.18 8.28 -18.42
N GLU A 297 -14.39 8.53 -17.92
CA GLU A 297 -15.60 8.63 -18.77
C GLU A 297 -15.42 9.70 -19.84
N LYS A 298 -14.97 10.91 -19.45
CA LYS A 298 -14.72 12.02 -20.37
C LYS A 298 -13.62 11.74 -21.39
N ILE A 299 -12.56 11.05 -20.97
CA ILE A 299 -11.47 10.63 -21.87
C ILE A 299 -11.98 9.61 -22.89
N CYS A 300 -12.78 8.63 -22.46
CA CYS A 300 -13.39 7.63 -23.34
C CYS A 300 -14.27 8.29 -24.39
N ASP A 301 -15.15 9.22 -24.00
CA ASP A 301 -16.03 9.92 -24.92
C ASP A 301 -15.23 10.70 -25.98
N ALA A 302 -14.24 11.48 -25.55
CA ALA A 302 -13.41 12.27 -26.46
C ALA A 302 -12.60 11.41 -27.45
N LEU A 303 -12.02 10.29 -26.98
CA LEU A 303 -11.26 9.38 -27.84
C LEU A 303 -12.17 8.54 -28.75
N PHE A 304 -13.40 8.27 -28.34
CA PHE A 304 -14.40 7.62 -29.19
C PHE A 304 -14.86 8.54 -30.33
N GLU A 305 -15.07 9.82 -30.03
CA GLU A 305 -15.41 10.83 -31.04
C GLU A 305 -14.26 11.06 -32.04
N ASN A 306 -13.02 11.14 -31.54
CA ASN A 306 -11.84 11.26 -32.38
C ASN A 306 -10.62 10.60 -31.74
N SER A 307 -10.20 9.46 -32.31
CA SER A 307 -9.07 8.66 -31.85
C SER A 307 -7.70 9.29 -32.11
N GLU A 308 -7.62 10.33 -32.95
CA GLU A 308 -6.38 11.09 -33.19
C GLU A 308 -6.22 12.29 -32.23
N THR A 309 -7.17 12.49 -31.31
CA THR A 309 -7.13 13.60 -30.35
C THR A 309 -5.91 13.50 -29.45
N SER A 310 -5.06 14.54 -29.48
CA SER A 310 -3.89 14.66 -28.60
C SER A 310 -4.14 15.55 -27.37
N SER A 311 -5.26 16.26 -27.31
CA SER A 311 -5.60 17.17 -26.21
C SER A 311 -7.08 17.16 -25.89
N ILE A 312 -7.44 17.01 -24.62
CA ILE A 312 -8.81 16.97 -24.12
C ILE A 312 -9.00 18.12 -23.13
N GLN A 313 -10.03 18.93 -23.36
CA GLN A 313 -10.45 19.99 -22.43
C GLN A 313 -11.67 19.51 -21.64
N ILE A 314 -11.59 19.62 -20.31
CA ILE A 314 -12.58 19.10 -19.36
C ILE A 314 -13.07 20.18 -18.40
#